data_AF-A0A7J3J0J8-F1
#
_entry.id   AF-A0A7J3J0J8-F1
#
_cell.length_a   1.000
_cell.length_b   1.000
_cell.length_c   1.000
_cell.angle_alpha   90.00
_cell.angle_beta   90.00
_cell.angle_gamma   90.00
#
_symmetry.space_group_name_H-M   'P 1'
#
loop_
_entity.id
_entity.type
_entity.pdbx_description
1 polymer ?
#
loop_
_entity_poly.entity_id
_entity_poly.type
_entity_poly.pdbx_seq_one_letter_code
_entity_poly.pdbx_strand_id
1 'polypeptide(L)'
;TMAEIIAAVTGWKISMVELERIAERIFTMARLFNIREGFTSEDDNLPPRFFQPKIDGSLFGRALDPDKMEKAKRYYYMIMGWNEKGIPLSEKIQELDIQ
;
A
#
# COMPACT_ATOMS: atom_id res chain seq x y z
N THR A 1 22.10 -2.03 7.66
CA THR A 1 20.82 -2.03 6.91
C THR A 1 19.88 -3.06 7.50
N MET A 2 18.58 -3.04 7.17
CA MET A 2 17.65 -4.09 7.65
C MET A 2 18.12 -5.49 7.23
N ALA A 3 18.61 -5.63 6.00
CA ALA A 3 19.21 -6.86 5.49
C ALA A 3 20.39 -7.37 6.35
N GLU A 4 21.29 -6.49 6.80
CA GLU A 4 22.40 -6.87 7.70
C GLU A 4 21.92 -7.38 9.06
N ILE A 5 20.87 -6.77 9.62
CA ILE A 5 20.28 -7.20 10.90
C ILE A 5 19.69 -8.59 10.75
N ILE A 6 18.92 -8.83 9.68
CA ILE A 6 18.34 -10.15 9.39
C ILE A 6 19.44 -11.20 9.23
N ALA A 7 20.48 -10.89 8.46
CA ALA A 7 21.60 -11.81 8.25
C ALA A 7 22.36 -12.11 9.55
N ALA A 8 22.58 -11.10 10.40
CA ALA A 8 23.28 -11.27 11.68
C ALA A 8 22.49 -12.14 12.68
N VAL A 9 21.16 -12.01 12.70
CA VAL A 9 20.30 -12.74 13.65
C VAL A 9 19.95 -14.15 13.15
N THR A 10 19.64 -14.28 11.86
CA THR A 10 19.09 -15.53 11.28
C THR A 10 20.11 -16.34 10.50
N GLY A 11 21.25 -15.75 10.14
CA GLY A 11 22.21 -16.34 9.20
C GLY A 11 21.78 -16.26 7.74
N TRP A 12 20.56 -15.82 7.43
CA TRP A 12 20.07 -15.70 6.07
C TRP A 12 20.66 -14.47 5.38
N LYS A 13 21.57 -14.71 4.44
CA LYS A 13 22.11 -13.65 3.58
C LYS A 13 21.06 -13.24 2.55
N ILE A 14 20.52 -12.05 2.73
CA ILE A 14 19.54 -11.42 1.86
C ILE A 14 20.01 -10.01 1.50
N SER A 15 19.72 -9.55 0.28
CA SER A 15 19.93 -8.18 -0.15
C SER A 15 18.74 -7.28 0.19
N MET A 16 18.93 -5.96 0.18
CA MET A 16 17.82 -5.02 0.37
C MET A 16 16.75 -5.15 -0.73
N VAL A 17 17.16 -5.41 -1.98
CA VAL A 17 16.23 -5.57 -3.11
C VAL A 17 15.35 -6.81 -2.95
N GLU A 18 15.94 -7.94 -2.52
CA GLU A 18 15.17 -9.15 -2.22
C GLU A 18 14.20 -8.92 -1.05
N LEU A 19 14.63 -8.17 -0.03
CA LEU A 19 13.78 -7.83 1.10
C LEU A 19 12.59 -6.95 0.69
N GLU A 20 12.82 -5.95 -0.16
CA GLU A 20 11.76 -5.10 -0.72
C GLU A 20 10.77 -5.92 -1.54
N ARG A 21 11.24 -6.85 -2.37
CA ARG A 21 10.39 -7.75 -3.16
C ARG A 21 9.55 -8.69 -2.27
N ILE A 22 10.12 -9.18 -1.17
CA ILE A 22 9.35 -9.95 -0.18
C ILE A 22 8.26 -9.09 0.47
N ALA A 23 8.59 -7.85 0.84
CA ALA A 23 7.60 -6.94 1.41
C ALA A 23 6.46 -6.65 0.43
N GLU A 24 6.77 -6.38 -0.84
CA GLU A 24 5.77 -6.16 -1.90
C GLU A 24 4.87 -7.38 -2.10
N ARG A 25 5.43 -8.59 -2.07
CA ARG A 25 4.69 -9.86 -2.09
C ARG A 25 3.72 -9.97 -0.91
N ILE A 26 4.18 -9.68 0.30
CA ILE A 26 3.35 -9.72 1.52
C ILE A 26 2.18 -8.73 1.40
N PHE A 27 2.44 -7.48 1.00
CA PHE A 27 1.39 -6.47 0.83
C PHE A 27 0.38 -6.88 -0.25
N THR A 28 0.83 -7.39 -1.38
CA THR A 28 -0.04 -7.82 -2.48
C THR A 28 -0.87 -9.04 -2.08
N MET A 29 -0.30 -10.01 -1.38
CA MET A 29 -1.05 -11.15 -0.85
C MET A 29 -2.11 -10.74 0.17
N ALA A 30 -1.78 -9.83 1.09
CA ALA A 30 -2.76 -9.30 2.04
C ALA A 30 -3.90 -8.55 1.32
N ARG A 31 -3.57 -7.79 0.26
CA ARG A 31 -4.57 -7.13 -0.58
C ARG A 31 -5.50 -8.13 -1.26
N LEU A 32 -4.96 -9.19 -1.88
CA LEU A 32 -5.74 -10.24 -2.52
C LEU A 32 -6.66 -10.96 -1.54
N PHE A 33 -6.17 -11.25 -0.33
CA PHE A 33 -7.01 -11.81 0.74
C PHE A 33 -8.18 -10.88 1.07
N ASN A 34 -7.92 -9.59 1.30
CA ASN A 34 -8.98 -8.64 1.61
C ASN A 34 -10.02 -8.55 0.49
N ILE A 35 -9.59 -8.50 -0.77
CA ILE A 35 -10.49 -8.47 -1.93
C ILE A 35 -11.37 -9.73 -1.98
N ARG A 36 -10.79 -10.91 -1.69
CA ARG A 36 -11.55 -12.17 -1.60
C ARG A 36 -12.65 -12.10 -0.55
N GLU A 37 -12.39 -11.42 0.57
CA GLU A 37 -13.35 -11.21 1.65
C GLU A 37 -14.31 -10.02 1.42
N GLY A 38 -14.27 -9.41 0.22
CA GLY A 38 -15.21 -8.36 -0.19
C GLY A 38 -14.69 -6.93 -0.05
N PHE A 39 -13.42 -6.73 0.25
CA PHE A 39 -12.80 -5.40 0.30
C PHE A 39 -12.69 -4.78 -1.10
N THR A 40 -13.04 -3.50 -1.22
CA THR A 40 -13.08 -2.77 -2.49
C THR A 40 -12.29 -1.46 -2.42
N SER A 41 -12.14 -0.79 -3.57
CA SER A 41 -11.54 0.56 -3.61
C SER A 41 -12.34 1.64 -2.87
N GLU A 42 -13.60 1.36 -2.51
CA GLU A 42 -14.46 2.26 -1.73
C GLU A 42 -14.09 2.24 -0.24
N ASP A 43 -13.57 1.10 0.24
CA ASP A 43 -13.12 0.90 1.62
C ASP A 43 -11.75 1.55 1.88
N ASP A 44 -10.96 1.78 0.82
CA ASP A 44 -9.70 2.55 0.87
C ASP A 44 -9.98 4.06 0.97
N ASN A 45 -10.65 4.48 2.04
CA ASN A 45 -10.99 5.88 2.25
C ASN A 45 -10.76 6.32 3.70
N LEU A 46 -10.52 7.62 3.88
CA LEU A 46 -10.34 8.19 5.20
C LEU A 46 -11.70 8.56 5.81
N PRO A 47 -11.81 8.57 7.15
CA PRO A 47 -13.00 9.08 7.82
C PRO A 47 -13.34 10.52 7.37
N PRO A 48 -14.63 10.91 7.28
CA PRO A 48 -15.05 12.25 6.81
C PRO A 48 -14.38 13.42 7.53
N ARG A 49 -13.98 13.23 8.79
CA ARG A 49 -13.28 14.22 9.61
C ARG A 49 -11.96 14.72 9.01
N PHE A 50 -11.32 13.95 8.12
CA PHE A 50 -10.09 14.38 7.44
C PHE A 50 -10.33 15.45 6.38
N PHE A 51 -11.54 15.52 5.84
CA PHE A 51 -11.95 16.48 4.80
C PHE A 51 -12.64 17.73 5.38
N GLN A 52 -12.61 17.87 6.71
CA GLN A 52 -13.10 19.05 7.42
C GLN A 52 -11.91 19.89 7.95
N PRO A 53 -12.04 21.21 8.03
CA PRO A 53 -11.00 22.07 8.59
C PRO A 53 -10.60 21.64 10.00
N LYS A 54 -9.30 21.58 10.27
CA LYS A 54 -8.80 21.37 11.64
C LYS A 54 -9.12 22.59 12.51
N ILE A 55 -9.51 22.32 13.75
CA ILE A 55 -9.96 23.34 14.71
C ILE A 55 -8.83 23.95 15.52
N ASP A 56 -7.63 23.36 15.49
CA ASP A 56 -6.44 23.79 16.21
C ASP A 56 -5.14 23.28 15.55
N GLY A 57 -4.01 23.64 16.17
CA GLY A 57 -2.68 23.17 15.78
C GLY A 57 -2.11 23.80 14.51
N SER A 58 -0.99 23.26 14.04
CA SER A 58 -0.25 23.77 12.87
C SER A 58 -1.02 23.67 11.55
N LEU A 59 -2.07 22.85 11.51
CA LEU A 59 -2.95 22.66 10.35
C LEU A 59 -4.30 23.37 10.51
N PHE A 60 -4.43 24.29 11.46
CA PHE A 60 -5.66 25.06 11.69
C PHE A 60 -6.26 25.60 10.39
N GLY A 61 -7.56 25.40 10.21
CA GLY A 61 -8.31 25.83 9.03
C GLY A 61 -8.06 25.01 7.76
N ARG A 62 -7.14 24.04 7.76
CA ARG A 62 -6.86 23.20 6.60
C ARG A 62 -7.64 21.90 6.64
N ALA A 63 -8.10 21.47 5.47
CA ALA A 63 -8.75 20.19 5.23
C ALA A 63 -7.99 19.44 4.13
N LEU A 64 -8.09 18.10 4.11
CA LEU A 64 -7.68 17.35 2.93
C LEU A 64 -8.67 17.62 1.79
N ASP A 65 -8.13 17.66 0.58
CA ASP A 65 -8.87 17.80 -0.67
C ASP A 65 -9.29 16.38 -1.14
N PRO A 66 -10.60 16.08 -1.23
CA PRO A 66 -11.08 14.76 -1.64
C PRO A 66 -10.59 14.33 -3.02
N ASP A 67 -10.52 15.24 -3.99
CA ASP A 67 -10.10 14.91 -5.35
C ASP A 67 -8.61 14.61 -5.42
N LYS A 68 -7.80 15.33 -4.63
CA LYS A 68 -6.37 15.02 -4.50
C LYS A 68 -6.15 13.69 -3.79
N MET A 69 -6.94 13.37 -2.77
CA MET A 69 -6.87 12.08 -2.08
C MET A 69 -7.20 10.92 -3.03
N GLU A 70 -8.27 11.03 -3.82
CA GLU A 70 -8.65 10.01 -4.80
C GLU A 70 -7.57 9.84 -5.89
N LYS A 71 -6.99 10.94 -6.40
CA LYS A 71 -5.87 10.88 -7.34
C LYS A 71 -4.63 10.21 -6.72
N ALA A 72 -4.30 10.52 -5.48
CA ALA A 72 -3.17 9.90 -4.78
C ALA A 72 -3.39 8.40 -4.58
N LYS A 73 -4.62 7.98 -4.25
CA LYS A 73 -5.00 6.57 -4.13
C LYS A 73 -4.80 5.82 -5.45
N ARG A 74 -5.29 6.36 -6.56
CA ARG A 74 -5.10 5.74 -7.90
C ARG A 74 -3.64 5.68 -8.31
N TYR A 75 -2.88 6.74 -8.01
CA TYR A 75 -1.44 6.77 -8.27
C TYR A 75 -0.70 5.70 -7.46
N TYR A 76 -1.09 5.49 -6.20
CA TYR A 76 -0.55 4.41 -5.38
C TYR A 76 -0.84 3.03 -5.98
N TYR A 77 -2.06 2.76 -6.44
CA TYR A 77 -2.39 1.50 -7.13
C TYR A 77 -1.51 1.26 -8.35
N MET A 78 -1.31 2.30 -9.16
CA MET A 78 -0.45 2.22 -10.34
C MET A 78 0.99 1.84 -9.97
N ILE A 79 1.56 2.44 -8.92
CA ILE A 79 2.92 2.10 -8.44
C ILE A 79 2.98 0.65 -7.96
N MET A 80 1.95 0.16 -7.29
CA MET A 80 1.87 -1.22 -6.82
C MET A 80 1.59 -2.24 -7.93
N GLY A 81 1.39 -1.81 -9.19
CA GLY A 81 1.00 -2.69 -10.29
C GLY A 81 -0.42 -3.23 -10.16
N TRP A 82 -1.33 -2.43 -9.57
CA TRP A 82 -2.74 -2.73 -9.41
C TRP A 82 -3.56 -1.88 -10.38
N ASN A 83 -4.75 -2.36 -10.76
CA ASN A 83 -5.65 -1.59 -11.62
C ASN A 83 -6.37 -0.46 -10.85
N GLU A 84 -7.19 0.33 -11.55
CA GLU A 84 -7.90 1.47 -10.95
C GLU A 84 -8.86 1.09 -9.81
N LYS A 85 -9.27 -0.18 -9.72
CA LYS A 85 -10.11 -0.72 -8.63
C LYS A 85 -9.28 -1.26 -7.46
N GLY A 86 -7.95 -1.09 -7.49
CA GLY A 86 -7.03 -1.59 -6.49
C GLY A 86 -6.90 -3.12 -6.50
N ILE A 87 -7.17 -3.77 -7.64
CA ILE A 87 -6.97 -5.21 -7.82
C ILE A 87 -5.59 -5.43 -8.45
N PRO A 88 -4.71 -6.23 -7.84
CA PRO A 88 -3.42 -6.56 -8.43
C PRO A 88 -3.54 -7.15 -9.83
N LEU A 89 -2.72 -6.68 -10.77
CA LEU A 89 -2.70 -7.18 -12.14
C LEU A 89 -2.06 -8.58 -12.21
N SER A 90 -2.46 -9.38 -13.20
CA SER A 90 -1.92 -10.73 -13.40
C SER A 90 -0.41 -10.74 -13.57
N GLU A 91 0.14 -9.73 -14.26
CA GLU A 91 1.58 -9.55 -14.45
C GLU A 91 2.29 -9.35 -13.11
N LYS A 92 1.71 -8.56 -12.20
CA LYS A 92 2.26 -8.32 -10.86
C LYS A 92 2.16 -9.56 -9.96
N ILE A 93 1.07 -10.31 -10.06
CA ILE A 93 0.89 -11.58 -9.32
C ILE A 93 1.97 -12.60 -9.75
N GLN A 94 2.20 -12.73 -11.06
CA GLN A 94 3.25 -13.58 -11.62
C GLN A 94 4.64 -13.08 -11.23
N GLU A 95 4.91 -11.78 -11.33
CA GLU A 95 6.18 -11.17 -10.93
C GLU A 95 6.52 -11.48 -9.46
N LEU A 96 5.52 -11.48 -8.56
CA LEU A 96 5.72 -11.74 -7.14
C LEU A 96 5.59 -13.23 -6.76
N ASP A 97 5.53 -14.12 -7.74
CA ASP A 97 5.37 -15.57 -7.56
C ASP A 97 4.15 -15.96 -6.69
N ILE A 98 3.08 -15.17 -6.70
CA ILE A 98 1.86 -15.48 -5.92
C ILE A 98 1.03 -16.52 -6.69
N GLN A 99 0.69 -17.63 -6.03
CA GLN A 99 -0.07 -18.75 -6.61
C GLN A 99 -1.58 -18.58 -6.45
#